data_AF-A0A959RU85-F1
#
_entry.id   AF-A0A959RU85-F1
#
_cell.length_a   1.000
_cell.length_b   1.000
_cell.length_c   1.000
_cell.angle_alpha   90.00
_cell.angle_beta   90.00
_cell.angle_gamma   90.00
#
_symmetry.space_group_name_H-M   'P 1'
#
loop_
_entity.id
_entity.type
_entity.pdbx_description
1 polymer ?
#
loop_
_entity_poly.entity_id
_entity_poly.type
_entity_poly.pdbx_seq_one_letter_code
_entity_poly.pdbx_strand_id
1 'polypeptide(L)' 'MVNSHINRLRTKIEDDLSNPKFIRTSWGVGYWFNDTLEN' A
#
# COMPACT_ATOMS: atom_id res chain seq x y z
N MET A 1 -10.05 1.03 12.41
CA MET A 1 -9.47 2.28 11.85
C MET A 1 -9.00 2.00 10.42
N VAL A 2 -8.83 3.00 9.54
CA VAL A 2 -8.43 2.78 8.13
C VAL A 2 -7.03 2.14 8.02
N ASN A 3 -6.07 2.59 8.84
CA ASN A 3 -4.69 2.11 8.81
C ASN A 3 -4.56 0.60 9.07
N SER A 4 -5.38 0.04 9.98
CA SER A 4 -5.33 -1.41 10.27
C SER A 4 -5.81 -2.25 9.08
N HIS A 5 -6.78 -1.76 8.31
CA HIS A 5 -7.27 -2.45 7.12
C HIS A 5 -6.24 -2.38 5.99
N ILE A 6 -5.59 -1.22 5.81
CA ILE A 6 -4.50 -1.07 4.83
C ILE A 6 -3.32 -1.99 5.17
N ASN A 7 -2.93 -2.08 6.44
CA ASN A 7 -1.84 -2.97 6.84
C ASN A 7 -2.18 -4.44 6.55
N ARG A 8 -3.41 -4.89 6.85
CA ARG A 8 -3.86 -6.26 6.51
C ARG A 8 -3.87 -6.53 5.01
N LEU A 9 -4.20 -5.54 4.19
CA LEU A 9 -4.18 -5.67 2.74
C LEU A 9 -2.73 -5.73 2.22
N ARG A 10 -1.85 -4.83 2.68
CA ARG A 10 -0.43 -4.84 2.32
C ARG A 10 0.26 -6.16 2.65
N THR A 11 -0.04 -6.77 3.81
CA THR A 11 0.50 -8.10 4.18
C THR A 11 0.13 -9.20 3.18
N LYS A 12 -0.92 -9.04 2.39
CA LYS A 12 -1.36 -10.04 1.41
C LYS A 12 -0.80 -9.81 0.01
N ILE A 13 -0.43 -8.57 -0.34
CA ILE A 13 -0.15 -8.19 -1.73
C ILE A 13 1.25 -7.59 -1.91
N GLU A 14 1.88 -7.07 -0.88
CA GLU A 14 3.22 -6.50 -0.97
C GLU A 14 4.26 -7.57 -0.64
N ASP A 15 5.32 -7.64 -1.45
CA ASP A 15 6.46 -8.54 -1.18
C ASP A 15 7.27 -8.05 0.04
N ASP A 16 7.41 -6.73 0.18
CA ASP A 16 8.14 -6.07 1.28
C ASP A 16 7.30 -4.91 1.85
N LEU A 17 6.89 -5.04 3.11
CA LEU A 17 6.08 -4.02 3.80
C LEU A 17 6.83 -2.72 4.06
N SER A 18 8.17 -2.74 4.06
CA SER A 18 9.00 -1.54 4.24
C SER A 18 9.12 -0.72 2.95
N ASN A 19 8.86 -1.35 1.79
CA ASN A 19 8.89 -0.73 0.48
C ASN A 19 7.65 -1.11 -0.37
N PRO A 20 6.44 -0.63 0.00
CA PRO A 20 5.20 -1.03 -0.66
C PRO A 20 5.13 -0.51 -2.10
N LYS A 21 4.87 -1.43 -3.04
CA LYS A 21 4.78 -1.17 -4.48
C LYS A 21 3.35 -0.90 -4.93
N PHE A 22 2.36 -1.56 -4.33
CA PHE A 22 0.97 -1.49 -4.78
C PHE A 22 0.15 -0.42 -4.05
N ILE A 23 0.34 -0.25 -2.75
CA ILE A 23 -0.42 0.76 -1.97
C ILE A 23 0.53 1.81 -1.42
N ARG A 24 0.47 3.02 -1.97
CA ARG A 24 1.24 4.18 -1.51
C ARG A 24 0.48 5.02 -0.50
N THR A 25 1.19 5.53 0.50
CA THR A 25 0.64 6.49 1.46
C THR A 25 0.88 7.91 0.95
N SER A 26 -0.16 8.73 0.91
CA SER A 26 -0.07 10.18 0.70
C SER A 26 -0.49 10.89 1.99
N TRP A 27 0.49 11.51 2.63
CA TRP A 27 0.30 12.17 3.92
C TRP A 27 -0.70 13.33 3.81
N GLY A 28 -1.74 13.30 4.64
CA GLY A 28 -2.82 14.29 4.62
C GLY A 28 -3.93 14.04 3.60
N VAL A 29 -3.81 13.00 2.76
CA VAL A 29 -4.82 12.66 1.74
C VAL A 29 -5.38 11.25 1.94
N GLY A 30 -4.50 10.25 2.10
CA GLY A 30 -4.92 8.85 2.24
C GLY A 30 -3.99 7.87 1.53
N TYR A 31 -4.58 6.93 0.80
CA TYR A 31 -3.88 5.83 0.15
C TYR A 31 -4.21 5.79 -1.34
N TRP A 32 -3.21 5.46 -2.14
CA TRP A 32 -3.33 5.35 -3.59
C TRP A 32 -2.89 3.96 -4.03
N PHE A 33 -3.66 3.35 -4.94
CA PHE A 33 -3.24 2.12 -5.60
C PHE A 33 -2.35 2.48 -6.79
N ASN A 34 -1.18 1.86 -6.85
CA ASN A 34 -0.24 1.99 -7.95
C ASN A 34 -0.42 0.76 -8.86
N ASP A 35 -1.05 0.96 -10.01
CA ASP A 35 -1.37 -0.08 -11.00
C ASP A 35 -0.28 -0.24 -12.07
N THR A 36 0.78 0.56 -12.00
CA THR A 36 1.95 0.42 -12.86
C THR A 36 2.77 -0.79 -12.45
N LEU A 37 2.60 -1.88 -13.20
CA LEU A 37 3.50 -3.02 -13.17
C LEU A 37 4.83 -2.61 -13.82
N GLU A 38 5.73 -2.04 -13.03
CA GLU A 38 7.14 -1.99 -13.41
C GLU A 38 7.68 -3.43 -13.38
N ASN A 39 8.04 -3.95 -14.56
CA ASN A 39 8.63 -5.28 -14.74
C ASN A 39 10.03 -5.36 -14.14
#